data_AF-U9TVV1-F1
#
_entry.id   AF-U9TVV1-F1
#
_cell.length_a   1.000
_cell.length_b   1.000
_cell.length_c   1.000
_cell.angle_alpha   90.00
_cell.angle_beta   90.00
_cell.angle_gamma   90.00
#
_symmetry.space_group_name_H-M   'P 1'
#
loop_
_entity.id
_entity.type
_entity.pdbx_description
1 polymer ?
#
loop_
_entity_poly.entity_id
_entity_poly.type
_entity_poly.pdbx_seq_one_letter_code
_entity_poly.pdbx_strand_id
1 'polypeptide(L)'
;MNSLAIYYYNGEETEKNLEKAFYWFQKAAENDNEATMFFLANCYKIGEGIEKNLEKAFYWYQKAAEYSNEVAMLHLAKCYYDGEGIEKNLEEAFYWYQKAAENDHIGAMSYLAICYNNGEGTEKNEEKAFYWFQRAAENGDNNAMFVLANHYYKFGKGTEKNFTMKAAEKGNKEAIRSLAICYTNGEGAEKNLEKVFYFLQELVEKNYVEAMYNLAICYYNGRGTEKNLEKAFYWFLKAIENGNEEAIRGLALCYKNGEGTEKNLEKAFYWFQKAAENGDEKAMNNLAI
;
A
#
# COMPACT_ATOMS: atom_id res chain seq x y z
N MET A 1 35.82 5.53 8.10
CA MET A 1 35.39 5.16 9.47
C MET A 1 34.01 4.49 9.48
N ASN A 2 33.03 4.98 8.70
CA ASN A 2 31.68 4.41 8.64
C ASN A 2 31.65 2.90 8.35
N SER A 3 32.49 2.44 7.43
CA SER A 3 32.58 1.01 7.07
C SER A 3 32.95 0.12 8.26
N LEU A 4 33.85 0.57 9.15
CA LEU A 4 34.29 -0.25 10.30
C LEU A 4 33.19 -0.40 11.36
N ALA A 5 32.42 0.67 11.61
CA ALA A 5 31.28 0.62 12.52
C ALA A 5 30.20 -0.33 12.00
N ILE A 6 29.90 -0.26 10.69
CA ILE A 6 28.94 -1.14 10.02
C ILE A 6 29.41 -2.60 10.03
N TYR A 7 30.70 -2.88 9.82
CA TYR A 7 31.24 -4.23 9.92
C TYR A 7 31.04 -4.84 11.31
N TYR A 8 31.34 -4.10 12.38
CA TYR A 8 31.05 -4.57 13.75
C TYR A 8 29.54 -4.69 14.02
N TYR A 9 28.72 -3.84 13.42
CA TYR A 9 27.26 -3.87 13.57
C TYR A 9 26.63 -5.11 12.92
N ASN A 10 27.03 -5.40 11.68
CA ASN A 10 26.50 -6.53 10.89
C ASN A 10 27.20 -7.86 11.20
N GLY A 11 28.43 -7.82 11.72
CA GLY A 11 29.29 -9.01 11.80
C GLY A 11 29.84 -9.43 10.43
N GLU A 12 30.00 -8.48 9.52
CA GLU A 12 30.60 -8.70 8.20
C GLU A 12 32.12 -8.56 8.32
N GLU A 13 32.87 -9.57 7.87
CA GLU A 13 34.35 -9.61 7.91
C GLU A 13 34.97 -9.58 9.33
N THR A 14 34.15 -9.47 10.39
CA THR A 14 34.52 -9.55 11.81
C THR A 14 33.36 -10.12 12.63
N GLU A 15 33.62 -10.58 13.86
CA GLU A 15 32.56 -10.93 14.81
C GLU A 15 31.69 -9.70 15.14
N LYS A 16 30.37 -9.89 15.16
CA LYS A 16 29.39 -8.86 15.53
C LYS A 16 29.68 -8.35 16.95
N ASN A 17 29.85 -7.03 17.09
CA ASN A 17 30.13 -6.40 18.37
C ASN A 17 29.47 -5.02 18.43
N LEU A 18 28.32 -4.94 19.09
CA LEU A 18 27.50 -3.72 19.15
C LEU A 18 28.17 -2.60 19.95
N GLU A 19 28.92 -2.92 21.02
CA GLU A 19 29.65 -1.93 21.82
C GLU A 19 30.75 -1.25 21.00
N LYS A 20 31.50 -2.02 20.20
CA LYS A 20 32.50 -1.48 19.27
C LYS A 20 31.85 -0.71 18.13
N ALA A 21 30.72 -1.20 17.59
CA ALA A 21 29.96 -0.47 16.58
C ALA A 21 29.54 0.90 17.11
N PHE A 22 28.93 0.94 18.30
CA PHE A 22 28.55 2.17 19.01
C PHE A 22 29.74 3.10 19.20
N TYR A 23 30.88 2.59 19.71
CA TYR A 23 32.10 3.38 19.89
C TYR A 23 32.54 4.08 18.61
N TRP A 24 32.54 3.36 17.48
CA TRP A 24 32.94 3.93 16.19
C TRP A 24 31.89 4.87 15.59
N PHE A 25 30.59 4.59 15.76
CA PHE A 25 29.53 5.52 15.38
C PHE A 25 29.65 6.82 16.18
N GLN A 26 29.88 6.75 17.49
CA GLN A 26 30.07 7.91 18.34
C GLN A 26 31.28 8.74 17.90
N LYS A 27 32.45 8.09 17.76
CA LYS A 27 33.68 8.75 17.29
C LYS A 27 33.48 9.45 15.94
N ALA A 28 32.78 8.83 14.99
CA ALA A 28 32.55 9.41 13.68
C ALA A 28 31.55 10.57 13.73
N ALA A 29 30.45 10.43 14.46
CA ALA A 29 29.42 11.45 14.60
C ALA A 29 29.95 12.71 15.31
N GLU A 30 30.82 12.54 16.32
CA GLU A 30 31.52 13.65 17.01
C GLU A 30 32.54 14.37 16.12
N ASN A 31 32.93 13.79 14.99
CA ASN A 31 33.76 14.43 13.95
C ASN A 31 32.91 14.84 12.73
N ASP A 32 31.66 15.21 12.97
CA ASP A 32 30.70 15.73 11.97
C ASP A 32 30.43 14.77 10.79
N ASN A 33 30.58 13.45 10.99
CA ASN A 33 30.19 12.49 9.96
C ASN A 33 28.67 12.29 9.94
N GLU A 34 28.02 12.98 9.01
CA GLU A 34 26.58 13.08 8.80
C GLU A 34 25.88 11.70 8.79
N ALA A 35 26.42 10.74 8.02
CA ALA A 35 25.81 9.41 7.88
C ALA A 35 25.82 8.60 9.19
N THR A 36 26.76 8.87 10.11
CA THR A 36 26.86 8.14 11.39
C THR A 36 26.00 8.70 12.50
N MET A 37 25.58 9.97 12.40
CA MET A 37 24.69 10.60 13.38
C MET A 37 23.36 9.84 13.48
N PHE A 38 22.80 9.42 12.35
CA PHE A 38 21.59 8.58 12.31
C PHE A 38 21.80 7.21 12.99
N PHE A 39 22.90 6.51 12.69
CA PHE A 39 23.19 5.22 13.31
C PHE A 39 23.42 5.34 14.82
N LEU A 40 24.08 6.41 15.26
CA LEU A 40 24.27 6.71 16.67
C LEU A 40 22.93 7.00 17.38
N ALA A 41 22.05 7.77 16.74
CA ALA A 41 20.70 8.01 17.23
C ALA A 41 19.92 6.71 17.38
N ASN A 42 20.01 5.80 16.40
CA ASN A 42 19.43 4.46 16.50
C ASN A 42 20.00 3.68 17.69
N CYS A 43 21.33 3.62 17.86
CA CYS A 43 21.95 2.92 18.99
C CYS A 43 21.36 3.38 20.33
N TYR A 44 21.23 4.69 20.53
CA TYR A 44 20.58 5.25 21.71
C TYR A 44 19.07 4.97 21.80
N LYS A 45 18.35 4.96 20.67
CA LYS A 45 16.90 4.71 20.62
C LYS A 45 16.55 3.30 21.08
N ILE A 46 17.28 2.29 20.59
CA ILE A 46 16.99 0.88 20.85
C ILE A 46 17.88 0.26 21.94
N GLY A 47 18.94 0.94 22.36
CA GLY A 47 19.89 0.43 23.36
C GLY A 47 20.86 -0.59 22.80
N GLU A 48 21.29 -0.44 21.55
CA GLU A 48 22.26 -1.33 20.92
C GLU A 48 23.69 -0.85 21.17
N GLY A 49 24.47 -1.68 21.89
CA GLY A 49 25.86 -1.36 22.24
C GLY A 49 26.02 -0.29 23.32
N ILE A 50 24.92 0.25 23.84
CA ILE A 50 24.86 1.25 24.90
C ILE A 50 23.50 1.16 25.62
N GLU A 51 23.40 1.74 26.82
CA GLU A 51 22.09 1.90 27.49
C GLU A 51 21.16 2.80 26.67
N LYS A 52 19.89 2.39 26.55
CA LYS A 52 18.85 3.16 25.85
C LYS A 52 18.71 4.55 26.45
N ASN A 53 18.73 5.58 25.60
CA ASN A 53 18.55 6.97 26.02
C ASN A 53 17.82 7.75 24.91
N LEU A 54 16.53 8.00 25.10
CA LEU A 54 15.70 8.67 24.09
C LEU A 54 16.05 10.14 23.90
N GLU A 55 16.48 10.86 24.95
CA GLU A 55 16.89 12.26 24.85
C GLU A 55 18.14 12.41 23.95
N LYS A 56 19.12 11.51 24.12
CA LYS A 56 20.30 11.47 23.24
C LYS A 56 19.95 11.00 21.82
N ALA A 57 19.02 10.07 21.67
CA ALA A 57 18.53 9.67 20.35
C ALA A 57 17.91 10.87 19.62
N PHE A 58 17.02 11.61 20.29
CA PHE A 58 16.43 12.84 19.78
C PHE A 58 17.49 13.86 19.36
N TYR A 59 18.47 14.14 20.23
CA TYR A 59 19.58 15.06 19.93
C TYR A 59 20.32 14.69 18.65
N TRP A 60 20.66 13.41 18.47
CA TRP A 60 21.39 12.95 17.29
C TRP A 60 20.53 12.87 16.02
N TYR A 61 19.23 12.55 16.13
CA TYR A 61 18.31 12.70 15.00
C TYR A 61 18.18 14.15 14.56
N GLN A 62 18.10 15.09 15.51
CA GLN A 62 18.06 16.53 15.21
C GLN A 62 19.32 16.97 14.47
N LYS A 63 20.50 16.60 14.98
CA LYS A 63 21.78 16.86 14.31
C LYS A 63 21.82 16.29 12.90
N ALA A 64 21.44 15.03 12.70
CA ALA A 64 21.42 14.41 11.38
C ALA A 64 20.41 15.09 10.42
N ALA A 65 19.25 15.50 10.92
CA ALA A 65 18.22 16.20 10.14
C ALA A 65 18.65 17.61 9.70
N GLU A 66 19.52 18.30 10.46
CA GLU A 66 20.13 19.57 10.07
C GLU A 66 21.01 19.42 8.80
N TYR A 67 21.61 18.25 8.59
CA TYR A 67 22.38 17.90 7.39
C TYR A 67 21.53 17.31 6.25
N SER A 68 20.22 17.58 6.25
CA SER A 68 19.28 17.13 5.22
C SER A 68 19.10 15.62 5.11
N ASN A 69 19.46 14.83 6.13
CA ASN A 69 19.21 13.38 6.13
C ASN A 69 17.70 13.10 6.28
N GLU A 70 17.07 12.61 5.22
CA GLU A 70 15.64 12.44 5.10
C GLU A 70 15.07 11.39 6.06
N VAL A 71 15.86 10.34 6.34
CA VAL A 71 15.48 9.30 7.29
C VAL A 71 15.50 9.86 8.71
N ALA A 72 16.54 10.62 9.07
CA ALA A 72 16.62 11.29 10.37
C ALA A 72 15.48 12.32 10.56
N MET A 73 15.10 13.06 9.53
CA MET A 73 13.94 13.97 9.58
C MET A 73 12.64 13.22 9.92
N LEU A 74 12.38 12.07 9.30
CA LEU A 74 11.23 11.23 9.64
C LEU A 74 11.27 10.81 11.12
N HIS A 75 12.43 10.35 11.59
CA HIS A 75 12.58 9.89 12.97
C HIS A 75 12.44 11.04 13.98
N LEU A 76 12.96 12.22 13.65
CA LEU A 76 12.78 13.43 14.45
C LEU A 76 11.31 13.84 14.53
N ALA A 77 10.59 13.81 13.41
CA ALA A 77 9.15 14.06 13.35
C ALA A 77 8.38 13.10 14.26
N LYS A 78 8.74 11.80 14.24
CA LYS A 78 8.15 10.80 15.15
C LYS A 78 8.45 11.09 16.62
N CYS A 79 9.67 11.52 16.96
CA CYS A 79 10.00 11.90 18.33
C CYS A 79 9.08 13.02 18.84
N TYR A 80 8.85 14.05 18.03
CA TYR A 80 7.90 15.11 18.36
C TYR A 80 6.44 14.62 18.39
N TYR A 81 6.05 13.72 17.49
CA TYR A 81 4.68 13.21 17.38
C TYR A 81 4.28 12.36 18.60
N ASP A 82 5.18 11.48 19.03
CA ASP A 82 4.98 10.53 20.12
C ASP A 82 5.44 11.06 21.48
N GLY A 83 6.27 12.10 21.51
CA GLY A 83 6.96 12.57 22.72
C GLY A 83 8.12 11.66 23.15
N GLU A 84 8.80 11.01 22.19
CA GLU A 84 9.95 10.15 22.48
C GLU A 84 11.22 11.00 22.68
N GLY A 85 11.71 11.09 23.91
CA GLY A 85 12.96 11.81 24.22
C GLY A 85 12.85 13.33 24.20
N ILE A 86 11.65 13.85 23.97
CA ILE A 86 11.31 15.28 24.00
C ILE A 86 9.83 15.42 24.35
N GLU A 87 9.39 16.61 24.77
CA GLU A 87 7.97 16.90 24.91
C GLU A 87 7.24 16.79 23.56
N LYS A 88 6.06 16.17 23.58
CA LYS A 88 5.22 16.01 22.39
C LYS A 88 4.85 17.37 21.80
N ASN A 89 5.10 17.55 20.51
CA ASN A 89 4.76 18.76 19.76
C ASN A 89 4.31 18.40 18.35
N LEU A 90 3.00 18.48 18.08
CA LEU A 90 2.46 18.10 16.78
C LEU A 90 2.82 19.09 15.66
N GLU A 91 3.00 20.38 15.97
CA GLU A 91 3.38 21.39 14.97
C GLU A 91 4.81 21.15 14.45
N GLU A 92 5.74 20.84 15.35
CA GLU A 92 7.11 20.45 14.98
C GLU A 92 7.13 19.10 14.24
N ALA A 93 6.32 18.13 14.69
CA ALA A 93 6.17 16.86 13.96
C ALA A 93 5.69 17.09 12.52
N PHE A 94 4.66 17.92 12.34
CA PHE A 94 4.14 18.31 11.03
C PHE A 94 5.22 18.97 10.17
N TYR A 95 5.96 19.94 10.73
CA TYR A 95 7.05 20.63 10.03
C TYR A 95 8.11 19.64 9.50
N TRP A 96 8.56 18.71 10.33
CA TRP A 96 9.58 17.74 9.93
C TRP A 96 9.06 16.66 8.98
N TYR A 97 7.81 16.20 9.14
CA TYR A 97 7.18 15.33 8.14
C TYR A 97 7.07 16.04 6.78
N GLN A 98 6.67 17.31 6.77
CA GLN A 98 6.61 18.11 5.55
C GLN A 98 7.97 18.21 4.87
N LYS A 99 9.01 18.58 5.63
CA LYS A 99 10.37 18.72 5.10
C LYS A 99 10.93 17.40 4.55
N ALA A 100 10.68 16.28 5.21
CA ALA A 100 11.08 14.96 4.72
C ALA A 100 10.29 14.54 3.46
N ALA A 101 8.98 14.80 3.42
CA ALA A 101 8.12 14.49 2.28
C ALA A 101 8.45 15.32 1.04
N GLU A 102 8.86 16.59 1.23
CA GLU A 102 9.34 17.47 0.15
C GLU A 102 10.69 17.01 -0.43
N ASN A 103 11.47 16.24 0.33
CA ASN A 103 12.68 15.53 -0.13
C ASN A 103 12.38 14.08 -0.56
N ASP A 104 11.16 13.82 -1.01
CA ASP A 104 10.69 12.55 -1.57
C ASP A 104 10.74 11.32 -0.64
N HIS A 105 10.85 11.51 0.69
CA HIS A 105 10.80 10.40 1.64
C HIS A 105 9.38 9.80 1.72
N ILE A 106 9.20 8.61 1.14
CA ILE A 106 7.91 7.92 0.98
C ILE A 106 7.12 7.82 2.28
N GLY A 107 7.75 7.31 3.35
CA GLY A 107 7.07 7.16 4.64
C GLY A 107 6.63 8.49 5.25
N ALA A 108 7.34 9.60 4.94
CA ALA A 108 7.01 10.91 5.49
C ALA A 108 5.80 11.51 4.76
N MET A 109 5.65 11.24 3.45
CA MET A 109 4.46 11.62 2.69
C MET A 109 3.19 11.01 3.32
N SER A 110 3.24 9.74 3.71
CA SER A 110 2.12 9.06 4.38
C SER A 110 1.77 9.70 5.73
N TYR A 111 2.76 10.01 6.57
CA TYR A 111 2.49 10.68 7.85
C TYR A 111 1.99 12.11 7.67
N LEU A 112 2.54 12.87 6.72
CA LEU A 112 2.06 14.21 6.39
C LEU A 112 0.60 14.18 5.92
N ALA A 113 0.23 13.18 5.13
CA ALA A 113 -1.13 12.96 4.71
C ALA A 113 -2.07 12.69 5.90
N ILE A 114 -1.64 11.87 6.86
CA ILE A 114 -2.37 11.63 8.12
C ILE A 114 -2.55 12.93 8.90
N CYS A 115 -1.49 13.74 9.03
CA CYS A 115 -1.56 15.03 9.72
C CYS A 115 -2.63 15.94 9.10
N TYR A 116 -2.65 16.08 7.77
CA TYR A 116 -3.70 16.84 7.09
C TYR A 116 -5.09 16.22 7.24
N ASN A 117 -5.21 14.88 7.21
CA ASN A 117 -6.50 14.22 7.32
C ASN A 117 -7.14 14.43 8.70
N ASN A 118 -6.32 14.46 9.75
CA ASN A 118 -6.78 14.54 11.13
C ASN A 118 -6.70 15.97 11.70
N GLY A 119 -5.97 16.88 11.06
CA GLY A 119 -5.66 18.20 11.61
C GLY A 119 -4.64 18.14 12.75
N GLU A 120 -3.65 17.25 12.65
CA GLU A 120 -2.61 17.08 13.67
C GLU A 120 -1.41 17.98 13.35
N GLY A 121 -1.16 18.97 14.20
CA GLY A 121 -0.08 19.95 13.99
C GLY A 121 -0.33 20.94 12.86
N THR A 122 -1.50 20.87 12.23
CA THR A 122 -1.94 21.73 11.14
C THR A 122 -3.48 21.74 11.09
N GLU A 123 -4.07 22.62 10.28
CA GLU A 123 -5.51 22.57 10.02
C GLU A 123 -5.88 21.34 9.20
N LYS A 124 -7.00 20.71 9.55
CA LYS A 124 -7.55 19.58 8.78
C LYS A 124 -7.78 20.01 7.33
N ASN A 125 -7.21 19.28 6.38
CA ASN A 125 -7.34 19.53 4.95
C ASN A 125 -7.38 18.20 4.16
N GLU A 126 -8.58 17.79 3.75
CA GLU A 126 -8.79 16.50 3.08
C GLU A 126 -8.15 16.46 1.67
N GLU A 127 -8.08 17.60 0.97
CA GLU A 127 -7.47 17.69 -0.37
C GLU A 127 -5.95 17.48 -0.31
N LYS A 128 -5.28 18.13 0.65
CA LYS A 128 -3.84 17.96 0.86
C LYS A 128 -3.50 16.56 1.39
N ALA A 129 -4.35 16.01 2.26
CA ALA A 129 -4.20 14.62 2.70
C ALA A 129 -4.24 13.66 1.51
N PHE A 130 -5.24 13.79 0.64
CA PHE A 130 -5.34 12.99 -0.57
C PHE A 130 -4.12 13.13 -1.47
N TYR A 131 -3.67 14.36 -1.74
CA TYR A 131 -2.48 14.64 -2.55
C TYR A 131 -1.24 13.90 -2.04
N TRP A 132 -0.97 13.95 -0.73
CA TRP A 132 0.22 13.32 -0.15
C TRP A 132 0.09 11.79 -0.06
N PHE A 133 -1.09 11.25 0.25
CA PHE A 133 -1.32 9.81 0.14
C PHE A 133 -1.10 9.33 -1.30
N GLN A 134 -1.54 10.10 -2.29
CA GLN A 134 -1.33 9.76 -3.69
C GLN A 134 0.15 9.73 -4.05
N ARG A 135 0.93 10.76 -3.69
CA ARG A 135 2.37 10.77 -3.95
C ARG A 135 3.08 9.59 -3.27
N ALA A 136 2.70 9.24 -2.04
CA ALA A 136 3.25 8.08 -1.34
C ALA A 136 2.93 6.77 -2.08
N ALA A 137 1.67 6.58 -2.50
CA ALA A 137 1.23 5.41 -3.25
C ALA A 137 1.92 5.28 -4.62
N GLU A 138 2.12 6.39 -5.34
CA GLU A 138 2.84 6.40 -6.62
C GLU A 138 4.31 5.97 -6.47
N ASN A 139 4.89 6.13 -5.28
CA ASN A 139 6.24 5.68 -4.94
C ASN A 139 6.27 4.32 -4.20
N GLY A 140 5.15 3.59 -4.16
CA GLY A 140 5.12 2.22 -3.65
C GLY A 140 4.70 2.06 -2.18
N ASP A 141 4.16 3.09 -1.53
CA ASP A 141 3.62 2.95 -0.17
C ASP A 141 2.30 2.16 -0.16
N ASN A 142 2.36 0.92 0.32
CA ASN A 142 1.20 0.03 0.41
C ASN A 142 0.12 0.55 1.37
N ASN A 143 0.49 1.24 2.46
CA ASN A 143 -0.48 1.78 3.40
C ASN A 143 -1.24 2.94 2.75
N ALA A 144 -0.54 3.81 2.03
CA ALA A 144 -1.17 4.89 1.28
C ALA A 144 -2.11 4.36 0.19
N MET A 145 -1.69 3.31 -0.55
CA MET A 145 -2.57 2.61 -1.50
C MET A 145 -3.84 2.08 -0.82
N PHE A 146 -3.68 1.43 0.34
CA PHE A 146 -4.80 0.89 1.12
C PHE A 146 -5.75 1.98 1.63
N VAL A 147 -5.22 3.09 2.14
CA VAL A 147 -6.02 4.23 2.62
C VAL A 147 -6.79 4.87 1.47
N LEU A 148 -6.15 5.08 0.31
CA LEU A 148 -6.82 5.63 -0.88
C LEU A 148 -7.96 4.71 -1.35
N ALA A 149 -7.71 3.40 -1.43
CA ALA A 149 -8.71 2.42 -1.82
C ALA A 149 -9.93 2.42 -0.87
N ASN A 150 -9.69 2.40 0.44
CA ASN A 150 -10.75 2.20 1.43
C ASN A 150 -11.45 3.47 1.92
N HIS A 151 -10.79 4.62 1.90
CA HIS A 151 -11.36 5.86 2.45
C HIS A 151 -11.79 6.84 1.37
N TYR A 152 -11.03 6.96 0.29
CA TYR A 152 -11.34 7.91 -0.77
C TYR A 152 -12.18 7.27 -1.89
N TYR A 153 -11.80 6.08 -2.34
CA TYR A 153 -12.47 5.45 -3.48
C TYR A 153 -13.73 4.68 -3.08
N LYS A 154 -13.71 3.94 -1.97
CA LYS A 154 -14.86 3.15 -1.49
C LYS A 154 -16.08 3.99 -1.08
N PHE A 155 -15.89 5.20 -0.58
CA PHE A 155 -16.98 6.05 -0.04
C PHE A 155 -17.33 7.25 -0.93
N GLY A 156 -16.78 7.33 -2.14
CA GLY A 156 -17.03 8.44 -3.09
C GLY A 156 -16.59 9.83 -2.59
N LYS A 157 -15.86 9.90 -1.47
CA LYS A 157 -15.28 11.13 -0.92
C LYS A 157 -13.91 11.33 -1.56
N GLY A 158 -13.90 12.05 -2.67
CA GLY A 158 -12.70 12.25 -3.49
C GLY A 158 -13.10 12.16 -4.94
N THR A 159 -13.79 13.19 -5.42
CA THR A 159 -14.25 13.31 -6.80
C THR A 159 -13.06 13.57 -7.74
N GLU A 160 -12.15 12.60 -7.88
CA GLU A 160 -11.25 12.51 -9.03
C GLU A 160 -11.13 11.07 -9.50
N LYS A 161 -12.20 10.68 -10.17
CA LYS A 161 -12.32 9.58 -11.14
C LYS A 161 -11.08 9.42 -12.06
N ASN A 162 -10.24 10.45 -12.20
CA ASN A 162 -9.06 10.51 -13.05
C ASN A 162 -7.84 9.75 -12.47
N PHE A 163 -7.70 9.63 -11.16
CA PHE A 163 -6.46 9.10 -10.55
C PHE A 163 -6.47 7.59 -10.30
N THR A 164 -7.61 6.99 -9.92
CA THR A 164 -7.75 5.53 -9.89
C THR A 164 -7.59 4.93 -11.28
N MET A 165 -8.09 5.62 -12.32
CA MET A 165 -7.85 5.25 -13.72
C MET A 165 -6.35 5.32 -14.05
N LYS A 166 -5.63 6.40 -13.71
CA LYS A 166 -4.17 6.49 -13.91
C LYS A 166 -3.36 5.40 -13.16
N ALA A 167 -3.70 5.09 -11.92
CA ALA A 167 -3.03 4.02 -11.17
C ALA A 167 -3.29 2.65 -11.80
N ALA A 168 -4.52 2.42 -12.27
CA ALA A 168 -4.88 1.23 -13.02
C ALA A 168 -4.21 1.18 -14.41
N GLU A 169 -4.03 2.31 -15.11
CA GLU A 169 -3.26 2.38 -16.36
C GLU A 169 -1.81 1.89 -16.17
N LYS A 170 -1.23 2.17 -14.99
CA LYS A 170 0.08 1.70 -14.55
C LYS A 170 0.08 0.27 -14.00
N GLY A 171 -1.05 -0.44 -14.02
CA GLY A 171 -1.16 -1.84 -13.63
C GLY A 171 -1.30 -2.11 -12.13
N ASN A 172 -1.66 -1.10 -11.32
CA ASN A 172 -1.88 -1.31 -9.90
C ASN A 172 -3.11 -2.21 -9.67
N LYS A 173 -2.85 -3.44 -9.20
CA LYS A 173 -3.85 -4.49 -8.99
C LYS A 173 -5.01 -4.06 -8.08
N GLU A 174 -4.68 -3.36 -7.00
CA GLU A 174 -5.67 -2.86 -6.04
C GLU A 174 -6.50 -1.71 -6.61
N ALA A 175 -5.93 -0.85 -7.47
CA ALA A 175 -6.67 0.19 -8.17
C ALA A 175 -7.65 -0.41 -9.19
N ILE A 176 -7.20 -1.41 -9.96
CA ILE A 176 -8.05 -2.16 -10.91
C ILE A 176 -9.21 -2.83 -10.15
N ARG A 177 -8.90 -3.49 -9.02
CA ARG A 177 -9.90 -4.12 -8.15
C ARG A 177 -10.87 -3.11 -7.55
N SER A 178 -10.37 -1.97 -7.08
CA SER A 178 -11.19 -0.91 -6.49
C SER A 178 -12.13 -0.28 -7.50
N LEU A 179 -11.68 -0.06 -8.75
CA LEU A 179 -12.55 0.37 -9.87
C LEU A 179 -13.65 -0.65 -10.17
N ALA A 180 -13.42 -1.94 -9.98
CA ALA A 180 -14.49 -2.91 -10.13
C ALA A 180 -15.45 -2.86 -8.93
N ILE A 181 -14.93 -2.85 -7.70
CA ILE A 181 -15.73 -2.94 -6.47
C ILE A 181 -16.67 -1.73 -6.30
N CYS A 182 -16.15 -0.51 -6.42
CA CYS A 182 -16.93 0.73 -6.24
C CYS A 182 -18.14 0.78 -7.18
N TYR A 183 -17.99 0.22 -8.37
CA TYR A 183 -19.00 0.23 -9.42
C TYR A 183 -19.87 -1.07 -9.41
N THR A 184 -19.42 -2.15 -8.75
CA THR A 184 -20.22 -3.35 -8.43
C THR A 184 -21.17 -3.20 -7.24
N ASN A 185 -21.11 -2.12 -6.46
CA ASN A 185 -22.09 -1.87 -5.39
C ASN A 185 -23.23 -0.92 -5.83
N GLY A 186 -23.20 -0.40 -7.07
CA GLY A 186 -24.26 0.47 -7.60
C GLY A 186 -24.18 1.92 -7.12
N GLU A 187 -23.15 2.29 -6.37
CA GLU A 187 -22.89 3.66 -5.93
C GLU A 187 -22.14 4.43 -7.03
N GLY A 188 -22.85 4.79 -8.09
CA GLY A 188 -22.32 5.60 -9.18
C GLY A 188 -23.33 5.80 -10.30
N ALA A 189 -23.45 7.02 -10.82
CA ALA A 189 -24.32 7.31 -11.97
C ALA A 189 -24.04 6.35 -13.14
N GLU A 190 -25.10 5.84 -13.78
CA GLU A 190 -25.09 4.85 -14.87
C GLU A 190 -24.01 5.10 -15.95
N LYS A 191 -23.81 6.37 -16.34
CA LYS A 191 -22.76 6.82 -17.28
C LYS A 191 -21.33 6.48 -16.89
N ASN A 192 -21.08 6.15 -15.63
CA ASN A 192 -19.76 5.82 -15.12
C ASN A 192 -19.44 4.33 -15.24
N LEU A 193 -20.47 3.46 -15.21
CA LEU A 193 -20.30 2.02 -15.37
C LEU A 193 -19.81 1.68 -16.77
N GLU A 194 -20.36 2.31 -17.81
CA GLU A 194 -19.93 2.11 -19.20
C GLU A 194 -18.46 2.48 -19.40
N LYS A 195 -18.02 3.61 -18.82
CA LYS A 195 -16.61 4.04 -18.93
C LYS A 195 -15.65 3.07 -18.24
N VAL A 196 -16.01 2.57 -17.06
CA VAL A 196 -15.20 1.55 -16.36
C VAL A 196 -15.12 0.28 -17.18
N PHE A 197 -16.23 -0.13 -17.79
CA PHE A 197 -16.26 -1.27 -18.68
C PHE A 197 -15.28 -1.11 -19.85
N TYR A 198 -15.33 0.00 -20.59
CA TYR A 198 -14.38 0.28 -21.68
C TYR A 198 -12.92 0.30 -21.19
N PHE A 199 -12.68 0.93 -20.05
CA PHE A 199 -11.34 1.01 -19.48
C PHE A 199 -10.79 -0.37 -19.05
N LEU A 200 -11.63 -1.24 -18.49
CA LEU A 200 -11.25 -2.64 -18.22
C LEU A 200 -10.88 -3.39 -19.52
N GLN A 201 -11.53 -3.10 -20.65
CA GLN A 201 -11.15 -3.68 -21.94
C GLN A 201 -9.74 -3.25 -22.36
N GLU A 202 -9.40 -1.96 -22.24
CA GLU A 202 -8.05 -1.45 -22.52
C GLU A 202 -6.97 -2.09 -21.61
N LEU A 203 -7.30 -2.33 -20.34
CA LEU A 203 -6.38 -2.99 -19.41
C LEU A 203 -6.15 -4.47 -19.74
N VAL A 204 -7.19 -5.14 -20.22
CA VAL A 204 -7.08 -6.52 -20.72
C VAL A 204 -6.20 -6.58 -21.97
N GLU A 205 -6.27 -5.60 -22.87
CA GLU A 205 -5.36 -5.50 -24.02
C GLU A 205 -3.89 -5.31 -23.59
N LYS A 206 -3.66 -4.73 -22.41
CA LYS A 206 -2.34 -4.61 -21.76
C LYS A 206 -1.93 -5.85 -20.95
N ASN A 207 -2.70 -6.95 -21.02
CA ASN A 207 -2.50 -8.20 -20.30
C ASN A 207 -2.58 -8.08 -18.76
N TYR A 208 -3.32 -7.11 -18.22
CA TYR A 208 -3.57 -7.05 -16.78
C TYR A 208 -4.60 -8.11 -16.36
N VAL A 209 -4.12 -9.11 -15.63
CA VAL A 209 -4.86 -10.32 -15.23
C VAL A 209 -6.05 -10.00 -14.32
N GLU A 210 -5.92 -8.99 -13.46
CA GLU A 210 -6.98 -8.52 -12.57
C GLU A 210 -8.14 -7.90 -13.35
N ALA A 211 -7.87 -7.26 -14.49
CA ALA A 211 -8.90 -6.68 -15.33
C ALA A 211 -9.79 -7.74 -15.99
N MET A 212 -9.24 -8.92 -16.32
CA MET A 212 -9.99 -10.04 -16.91
C MET A 212 -11.10 -10.53 -15.98
N TYR A 213 -10.77 -10.75 -14.70
CA TYR A 213 -11.75 -11.15 -13.68
C TYR A 213 -12.85 -10.10 -13.51
N ASN A 214 -12.48 -8.83 -13.43
CA ASN A 214 -13.44 -7.74 -13.25
C ASN A 214 -14.34 -7.55 -14.48
N LEU A 215 -13.81 -7.73 -15.69
CA LEU A 215 -14.57 -7.72 -16.93
C LEU A 215 -15.59 -8.88 -16.98
N ALA A 216 -15.23 -10.05 -16.47
CA ALA A 216 -16.15 -11.18 -16.31
C ALA A 216 -17.34 -10.82 -15.40
N ILE A 217 -17.07 -10.15 -14.28
CA ILE A 217 -18.10 -9.69 -13.33
C ILE A 217 -19.02 -8.63 -13.96
N CYS A 218 -18.49 -7.72 -14.78
CA CYS A 218 -19.29 -6.75 -15.54
C CYS A 218 -20.30 -7.45 -16.45
N TYR A 219 -19.84 -8.40 -17.26
CA TYR A 219 -20.71 -9.17 -18.15
C TYR A 219 -21.71 -10.05 -17.39
N TYR A 220 -21.30 -10.67 -16.28
CA TYR A 220 -22.16 -11.53 -15.47
C TYR A 220 -23.37 -10.77 -14.91
N ASN A 221 -23.14 -9.53 -14.47
CA ASN A 221 -24.16 -8.69 -13.83
C ASN A 221 -24.83 -7.69 -14.78
N GLY A 222 -24.33 -7.51 -16.01
CA GLY A 222 -24.79 -6.46 -16.92
C GLY A 222 -24.47 -5.05 -16.43
N ARG A 223 -23.25 -4.83 -15.93
CA ARG A 223 -22.81 -3.52 -15.39
C ARG A 223 -21.93 -2.80 -16.39
N GLY A 224 -22.40 -1.64 -16.85
CA GLY A 224 -21.70 -0.85 -17.87
C GLY A 224 -21.73 -1.46 -19.27
N THR A 225 -22.42 -2.59 -19.42
CA THR A 225 -22.66 -3.31 -20.66
C THR A 225 -23.88 -4.20 -20.47
N GLU A 226 -24.45 -4.73 -21.54
CA GLU A 226 -25.52 -5.71 -21.45
C GLU A 226 -25.04 -7.00 -20.79
N LYS A 227 -25.90 -7.61 -19.97
CA LYS A 227 -25.61 -8.90 -19.33
C LYS A 227 -25.32 -9.94 -20.41
N ASN A 228 -24.15 -10.57 -20.34
CA ASN A 228 -23.72 -11.59 -21.29
C ASN A 228 -22.98 -12.71 -20.56
N LEU A 229 -23.69 -13.79 -20.26
CA LEU A 229 -23.15 -14.90 -19.47
C LEU A 229 -22.06 -15.68 -20.21
N GLU A 230 -22.14 -15.81 -21.54
CA GLU A 230 -21.12 -16.48 -22.35
C GLU A 230 -19.77 -15.74 -22.29
N LYS A 231 -19.80 -14.41 -22.41
CA LYS A 231 -18.60 -13.59 -22.24
C LYS A 231 -18.09 -13.58 -20.80
N ALA A 232 -18.99 -13.59 -19.82
CA ALA A 232 -18.58 -13.74 -18.42
C ALA A 232 -17.82 -15.05 -18.19
N PHE A 233 -18.36 -16.17 -18.67
CA PHE A 233 -17.73 -17.48 -18.61
C PHE A 233 -16.35 -17.48 -19.29
N TYR A 234 -16.27 -16.93 -20.51
CA TYR A 234 -15.01 -16.81 -21.26
C TYR A 234 -13.94 -16.04 -20.46
N TRP A 235 -14.30 -14.89 -19.88
CA TRP A 235 -13.36 -14.06 -19.14
C TRP A 235 -12.97 -14.64 -17.78
N PHE A 236 -13.87 -15.35 -17.09
CA PHE A 236 -13.49 -16.12 -15.89
C PHE A 236 -12.45 -17.18 -16.22
N LEU A 237 -12.65 -17.95 -17.29
CA LEU A 237 -11.69 -18.96 -17.73
C LEU A 237 -10.34 -18.32 -18.08
N LYS A 238 -10.34 -17.24 -18.87
CA LYS A 238 -9.11 -16.52 -19.24
C LYS A 238 -8.36 -15.96 -18.05
N ALA A 239 -9.06 -15.43 -17.05
CA ALA A 239 -8.44 -14.92 -15.84
C ALA A 239 -7.72 -16.04 -15.07
N ILE A 240 -8.33 -17.22 -14.94
CA ILE A 240 -7.72 -18.39 -14.29
C ILE A 240 -6.51 -18.89 -15.08
N GLU A 241 -6.61 -18.97 -16.41
CA GLU A 241 -5.48 -19.35 -17.29
C GLU A 241 -4.26 -18.44 -17.11
N ASN A 242 -4.47 -17.18 -16.71
CA ASN A 242 -3.43 -16.20 -16.44
C ASN A 242 -3.10 -16.04 -14.95
N GLY A 243 -3.56 -16.96 -14.08
CA GLY A 243 -3.19 -17.00 -12.66
C GLY A 243 -4.09 -16.19 -11.72
N ASN A 244 -5.25 -15.71 -12.18
CA ASN A 244 -6.24 -15.09 -11.29
C ASN A 244 -7.13 -16.15 -10.61
N GLU A 245 -6.82 -16.46 -9.36
CA GLU A 245 -7.57 -17.46 -8.60
C GLU A 245 -8.95 -16.95 -8.13
N GLU A 246 -9.18 -15.62 -8.10
CA GLU A 246 -10.47 -15.05 -7.69
C GLU A 246 -11.60 -15.40 -8.65
N ALA A 247 -11.26 -15.70 -9.91
CA ALA A 247 -12.19 -16.10 -10.94
C ALA A 247 -12.71 -17.54 -10.78
N ILE A 248 -12.05 -18.39 -9.98
CA ILE A 248 -12.38 -19.82 -9.84
C ILE A 248 -13.82 -20.00 -9.36
N ARG A 249 -14.23 -19.26 -8.31
CA ARG A 249 -15.60 -19.36 -7.78
C ARG A 249 -16.64 -18.91 -8.81
N GLY A 250 -16.34 -17.88 -9.61
CA GLY A 250 -17.21 -17.42 -10.69
C GLY A 250 -17.41 -18.51 -11.76
N LEU A 251 -16.34 -19.16 -12.18
CA LEU A 251 -16.38 -20.27 -13.12
C LEU A 251 -17.16 -21.48 -12.57
N ALA A 252 -16.98 -21.80 -11.29
CA ALA A 252 -17.70 -22.88 -10.63
C ALA A 252 -19.22 -22.63 -10.61
N LEU A 253 -19.64 -21.39 -10.33
CA LEU A 253 -21.05 -20.98 -10.39
C LEU A 253 -21.62 -21.09 -11.81
N CYS A 254 -20.86 -20.67 -12.83
CA CYS A 254 -21.27 -20.82 -14.23
C CYS A 254 -21.59 -22.27 -14.59
N TYR A 255 -20.71 -23.22 -14.23
CA TYR A 255 -20.96 -24.64 -14.47
C TYR A 255 -22.12 -25.20 -13.63
N LYS A 256 -22.27 -24.77 -12.36
CA LYS A 256 -23.35 -25.21 -11.47
C LYS A 256 -24.72 -24.82 -12.02
N ASN A 257 -24.83 -23.61 -12.55
CA ASN A 257 -26.09 -23.02 -12.98
C ASN A 257 -26.35 -23.17 -14.50
N GLY A 258 -25.33 -23.52 -15.29
CA GLY A 258 -25.41 -23.49 -16.75
C GLY A 258 -25.43 -22.05 -17.29
N GLU A 259 -24.70 -21.14 -16.67
CA GLU A 259 -24.65 -19.73 -17.04
C GLU A 259 -23.47 -19.48 -17.99
N GLY A 260 -23.76 -19.23 -19.27
CA GLY A 260 -22.74 -19.00 -20.29
C GLY A 260 -22.01 -20.25 -20.77
N THR A 261 -22.42 -21.41 -20.27
CA THR A 261 -21.94 -22.74 -20.62
C THR A 261 -23.06 -23.75 -20.33
N GLU A 262 -22.94 -24.97 -20.83
CA GLU A 262 -23.80 -26.06 -20.38
C GLU A 262 -23.59 -26.35 -18.89
N LYS A 263 -24.70 -26.65 -18.21
CA LYS A 263 -24.69 -27.06 -16.80
C LYS A 263 -23.88 -28.36 -16.65
N ASN A 264 -22.88 -28.33 -15.79
CA ASN A 264 -22.02 -29.47 -15.53
C ASN A 264 -21.61 -29.50 -14.04
N LEU A 265 -22.28 -30.36 -13.27
CA LEU A 265 -22.06 -30.44 -11.82
C LEU A 265 -20.69 -31.03 -11.45
N GLU A 266 -20.14 -31.93 -12.28
CA GLU A 266 -18.82 -32.52 -12.06
C GLU A 266 -17.73 -31.46 -12.18
N LYS A 267 -17.78 -30.64 -13.25
CA LYS A 267 -16.87 -29.49 -13.40
C LYS A 267 -17.09 -28.44 -12.33
N ALA A 268 -18.34 -28.16 -11.95
CA ALA A 268 -18.63 -27.23 -10.86
C ALA A 268 -17.99 -27.70 -9.54
N PHE A 269 -18.15 -28.98 -9.19
CA PHE A 269 -17.54 -29.59 -8.01
C PHE A 269 -16.01 -29.46 -8.04
N TYR A 270 -15.39 -29.81 -9.17
CA TYR A 270 -13.94 -29.68 -9.36
C TYR A 270 -13.45 -28.25 -9.09
N TRP A 271 -14.13 -27.24 -9.65
CA TRP A 271 -13.72 -25.84 -9.47
C TRP A 271 -14.03 -25.30 -8.07
N PHE A 272 -15.15 -25.70 -7.45
CA PHE A 272 -15.41 -25.37 -6.04
C PHE A 272 -14.38 -25.99 -5.10
N GLN A 273 -13.95 -27.23 -5.37
CA GLN A 273 -12.88 -27.86 -4.61
C GLN A 273 -11.59 -27.06 -4.70
N LYS A 274 -11.16 -26.67 -5.90
CA LYS A 274 -9.99 -25.81 -6.08
C LYS A 274 -10.10 -24.47 -5.34
N ALA A 275 -11.26 -23.81 -5.41
CA ALA A 275 -11.47 -22.57 -4.66
C ALA A 275 -11.40 -22.79 -3.14
N ALA A 276 -11.97 -23.88 -2.64
CA ALA A 276 -11.92 -24.24 -1.22
C ALA A 276 -10.49 -24.56 -0.74
N GLU A 277 -9.71 -25.26 -1.56
CA GLU A 277 -8.27 -25.52 -1.31
C GLU A 277 -7.48 -24.20 -1.20
N ASN A 278 -7.90 -23.16 -1.93
CA ASN A 278 -7.33 -21.82 -1.86
C ASN A 278 -7.95 -20.94 -0.74
N GLY A 279 -8.75 -21.53 0.15
CA GLY A 279 -9.31 -20.85 1.32
C GLY A 279 -10.63 -20.09 1.08
N ASP A 280 -11.32 -20.29 -0.05
CA ASP A 280 -12.62 -19.66 -0.31
C ASP A 280 -13.74 -20.33 0.51
N GLU A 281 -14.13 -19.70 1.62
CA GLU A 281 -15.20 -20.16 2.51
C GLU A 281 -16.56 -20.31 1.79
N LYS A 282 -16.86 -19.47 0.79
CA LYS A 282 -18.11 -19.59 0.02
C LYS A 282 -18.07 -20.81 -0.88
N ALA A 283 -16.90 -21.19 -1.39
CA ALA A 283 -16.74 -22.42 -2.15
C ALA A 283 -16.90 -23.65 -1.24
N MET A 284 -16.34 -23.64 -0.03
CA MET A 284 -16.53 -24.70 0.98
C MET A 284 -18.02 -24.93 1.27
N ASN A 285 -18.79 -23.85 1.47
CA ASN A 285 -20.23 -23.94 1.68
C ASN A 285 -21.00 -24.50 0.48
N ASN A 286 -20.52 -24.25 -0.75
CA ASN A 286 -21.12 -24.81 -1.97
C ASN A 286 -20.81 -26.29 -2.17
N LEU A 287 -19.77 -26.84 -1.53
CA LEU A 287 -19.44 -28.27 -1.52
C LEU A 287 -20.17 -29.05 -0.43
N ALA A 288 -20.63 -28.37 0.62
CA ALA A 288 -21.30 -28.97 1.78
C ALA A 288 -22.78 -29.30 1.56
N ILE A 289 -23.34 -28.98 0.38
CA ILE A 289 -24.75 -29.15 -0.01
C ILE A 289 -24.82 -30.03 -1.25
#